data_AF-W8VZ65-F1
#
_entry.id   AF-W8VZ65-F1
#
_cell.length_a   1.000
_cell.length_b   1.000
_cell.length_c   1.000
_cell.angle_alpha   90.00
_cell.angle_beta   90.00
_cell.angle_gamma   90.00
#
_symmetry.space_group_name_H-M   'P 1'
#
loop_
_entity.id
_entity.type
_entity.pdbx_description
1 polymer ?
#
loop_
_entity_poly.entity_id
_entity_poly.type
_entity_poly.pdbx_seq_one_letter_code
_entity_poly.pdbx_strand_id
1 'polypeptide(L)'
;MKKKNTHKDLGFEIPDGYFDTAMDRMFDTMNGKAANQELPFTVPKDYFENLESRILAATVEEKLKQSDSEITSPFDIPQGYFEQLEQRVLEVTADKPVVQMNRETPSWVVPLLAVAAIFIAMVTINGLFDGNVLTMQDIESDELAMYIADTDFTADQDAIDILYTDTDVLDDTAFNSSIDNEVLLNYLADEVDMNQMLEE
;
A
#
# COMPACT_ATOMS: atom_id res chain seq x y z
N MET A 1 -6.44 24.45 39.92
CA MET A 1 -5.37 23.68 39.26
C MET A 1 -5.56 23.84 37.76
N LYS A 2 -4.59 24.41 37.03
CA LYS A 2 -4.65 24.61 35.57
C LYS A 2 -3.89 23.47 34.90
N LYS A 3 -4.57 22.66 34.08
CA LYS A 3 -3.94 21.59 33.28
C LYS A 3 -3.08 22.24 32.18
N LYS A 4 -1.84 21.79 32.04
CA LYS A 4 -0.93 22.17 30.94
C LYS A 4 -1.10 21.13 29.83
N ASN A 5 -1.62 21.55 28.69
CA ASN A 5 -1.58 20.77 27.46
C ASN A 5 -0.22 21.03 26.81
N THR A 6 0.62 20.01 26.73
CA THR A 6 1.89 20.04 25.99
C THR A 6 1.71 19.29 24.67
N HIS A 7 1.13 19.97 23.67
CA HIS A 7 1.36 19.59 22.28
C HIS A 7 2.52 20.44 21.76
N LYS A 8 3.55 19.76 21.27
CA LYS A 8 4.77 20.34 20.72
C LYS A 8 4.40 20.89 19.35
N ASP A 9 4.11 22.18 19.30
CA ASP A 9 3.92 22.94 18.07
C ASP A 9 5.18 22.79 17.20
N LEU A 10 5.06 22.07 16.08
CA LEU A 10 6.16 21.84 15.14
C LEU A 10 6.47 23.09 14.29
N GLY A 11 5.91 24.27 14.60
CA GLY A 11 6.31 25.55 14.03
C GLY A 11 6.08 25.68 12.53
N PHE A 12 5.35 24.74 11.94
CA PHE A 12 4.89 24.78 10.55
C PHE A 12 3.38 24.92 10.54
N GLU A 13 2.92 26.16 10.64
CA GLU A 13 1.53 26.52 10.33
C GLU A 13 1.44 26.87 8.85
N ILE A 14 0.55 26.17 8.13
CA ILE A 14 0.23 26.51 6.75
C ILE A 14 -0.66 27.76 6.80
N PRO A 15 -0.31 28.85 6.09
CA PRO A 15 -1.14 30.04 6.06
C PRO A 15 -2.55 29.75 5.55
N ASP A 16 -3.55 30.42 6.14
CA ASP A 16 -4.93 30.35 5.67
C ASP A 16 -4.99 30.68 4.17
N GLY A 17 -5.65 29.82 3.39
CA GLY A 17 -5.78 29.96 1.94
C GLY A 17 -4.54 29.59 1.12
N TYR A 18 -3.53 28.95 1.71
CA TYR A 18 -2.35 28.46 0.98
C TYR A 18 -2.72 27.54 -0.20
N PHE A 19 -3.66 26.63 0.03
CA PHE A 19 -4.11 25.69 -0.99
C PHE A 19 -5.09 26.33 -1.98
N ASP A 20 -5.94 27.24 -1.51
CA ASP A 20 -6.88 27.96 -2.36
C ASP A 20 -6.16 28.80 -3.42
N THR A 21 -5.01 29.38 -3.08
CA THR A 21 -4.19 30.20 -3.97
C THR A 21 -3.02 29.44 -4.62
N ALA A 22 -2.93 28.12 -4.41
CA ALA A 22 -1.82 27.32 -4.96
C ALA A 22 -1.86 27.28 -6.50
N MET A 23 -3.06 27.12 -7.07
CA MET A 23 -3.28 27.08 -8.50
C MET A 23 -2.98 28.44 -9.15
N ASP A 24 -3.46 29.52 -8.55
CA ASP A 24 -3.25 30.88 -9.05
C ASP A 24 -1.77 31.26 -9.08
N ARG A 25 -1.01 30.90 -8.04
CA ARG A 25 0.45 31.09 -7.98
C ARG A 25 1.18 30.27 -9.05
N MET A 26 0.70 29.07 -9.36
CA MET A 26 1.26 28.23 -10.41
C MET A 26 1.04 28.85 -11.80
N PHE A 27 -0.14 29.43 -12.06
CA PHE A 27 -0.41 30.12 -13.32
C PHE A 27 0.31 31.46 -13.43
N ASP A 28 0.42 32.25 -12.36
CA ASP A 28 1.19 33.50 -12.35
C ASP A 28 2.68 33.25 -12.60
N THR A 29 3.24 32.17 -12.03
CA THR A 29 4.64 31.79 -12.28
C THR A 29 4.86 31.28 -13.70
N MET A 30 3.87 30.62 -14.32
CA MET A 30 3.93 30.25 -15.73
C MET A 30 3.79 31.45 -16.65
N ASN A 31 2.83 32.35 -16.42
CA ASN A 31 2.64 33.55 -17.23
C ASN A 31 3.83 34.52 -17.13
N GLY A 32 4.43 34.66 -15.94
CA GLY A 32 5.61 35.50 -15.72
C GLY A 32 6.91 34.95 -16.32
N LYS A 33 7.04 33.63 -16.51
CA LYS A 33 8.24 32.98 -17.08
C LYS A 33 8.11 32.61 -18.56
N ALA A 34 6.90 32.33 -19.04
CA ALA A 34 6.65 31.94 -20.43
C ALA A 34 6.79 33.10 -21.43
N ALA A 35 6.70 34.35 -20.97
CA ALA A 35 6.71 35.51 -21.88
C ALA A 35 8.09 35.87 -22.44
N ASN A 36 9.21 35.32 -21.92
CA ASN A 36 10.56 35.74 -22.34
C ASN A 36 11.63 34.65 -22.32
N GLN A 37 11.24 33.37 -22.29
CA GLN A 37 12.20 32.26 -22.31
C GLN A 37 12.14 31.57 -23.68
N GLU A 38 13.15 31.80 -24.52
CA GLU A 38 13.37 30.95 -25.70
C GLU A 38 13.60 29.52 -25.22
N LEU A 39 12.62 28.64 -25.45
CA LEU A 39 12.76 27.22 -25.11
C LEU A 39 13.88 26.63 -25.99
N PRO A 40 14.85 25.88 -25.43
CA PRO A 40 15.96 25.30 -26.20
C PRO A 40 15.52 24.24 -27.21
N PHE A 41 14.23 23.92 -27.25
CA PHE A 41 13.62 22.98 -28.16
C PHE A 41 12.40 23.63 -28.80
N THR A 42 12.39 23.66 -30.13
CA THR A 42 11.23 24.09 -30.92
C THR A 42 10.70 22.87 -31.65
N VAL A 43 9.39 22.66 -31.58
CA VAL A 43 8.74 21.59 -32.33
C VAL A 43 8.78 21.96 -33.83
N PRO A 44 9.14 21.03 -34.73
CA PRO A 44 9.13 21.28 -36.16
C PRO A 44 7.76 21.78 -36.64
N LYS A 45 7.78 22.66 -37.64
CA LYS A 45 6.56 23.10 -38.32
C LYS A 45 5.82 21.86 -38.84
N ASP A 46 4.49 21.84 -38.64
CA ASP A 46 3.59 20.77 -39.10
C ASP A 46 3.82 19.38 -38.44
N TYR A 47 4.51 19.32 -37.29
CA TYR A 47 4.70 18.07 -36.54
C TYR A 47 3.37 17.41 -36.17
N PHE A 48 2.45 18.18 -35.58
CA PHE A 48 1.16 17.66 -35.14
C PHE A 48 0.21 17.39 -36.31
N GLU A 49 0.26 18.20 -37.37
CA GLU A 49 -0.57 17.97 -38.56
C GLU A 49 -0.23 16.66 -39.27
N ASN A 50 1.05 16.29 -39.30
CA ASN A 50 1.50 15.04 -39.93
C ASN A 50 1.65 13.86 -38.95
N LEU A 51 1.36 14.04 -37.66
CA LEU A 51 1.58 13.01 -36.64
C LEU A 51 0.71 11.77 -36.92
N GLU A 52 -0.58 11.99 -37.20
CA GLU A 52 -1.54 10.92 -37.47
C GLU A 52 -1.11 10.10 -38.70
N SER A 53 -0.80 10.77 -39.81
CA SER A 53 -0.36 10.10 -41.04
C SER A 53 0.93 9.30 -40.84
N ARG A 54 1.86 9.81 -40.01
CA ARG A 54 3.11 9.10 -39.67
C ARG A 54 2.87 7.86 -38.83
N ILE A 55 1.96 7.92 -37.86
CA ILE A 55 1.58 6.76 -37.04
C ILE A 55 0.94 5.69 -37.93
N LEU A 56 -0.01 6.08 -38.78
CA LEU A 56 -0.68 5.14 -39.69
C LEU A 56 0.31 4.51 -40.67
N ALA A 57 1.21 5.29 -41.27
CA ALA A 57 2.25 4.76 -42.17
C ALA A 57 3.17 3.76 -41.47
N ALA A 58 3.61 4.05 -40.24
CA ALA A 58 4.48 3.16 -39.47
C ALA A 58 3.81 1.81 -39.17
N THR A 59 2.53 1.81 -38.79
CA THR A 59 1.80 0.57 -38.49
C THR A 59 1.53 -0.29 -39.73
N VAL A 60 1.29 0.34 -40.88
CA VAL A 60 1.10 -0.38 -42.16
C VAL A 60 2.42 -0.96 -42.67
N GLU A 61 3.51 -0.20 -42.58
CA GLU A 61 4.84 -0.65 -42.99
C GLU A 61 5.33 -1.83 -42.12
N GLU A 62 5.07 -1.78 -40.81
CA GLU A 62 5.41 -2.88 -39.89
C GLU A 62 4.66 -4.17 -40.26
N LYS A 63 3.36 -4.09 -40.55
CA LYS A 63 2.56 -5.25 -40.98
C LYS A 63 3.02 -5.83 -42.32
N LEU A 64 3.41 -4.98 -43.27
CA LEU A 64 3.89 -5.44 -44.58
C LEU A 64 5.28 -6.07 -44.49
N LYS A 65 6.18 -5.53 -43.67
CA LYS A 65 7.51 -6.14 -43.41
C LYS A 65 7.42 -7.50 -42.73
N GLN A 66 6.40 -7.71 -41.90
CA GLN A 66 6.12 -8.99 -41.26
C GLN A 66 5.58 -10.06 -42.24
N SER A 67 5.16 -9.66 -43.44
CA SER A 67 4.55 -10.53 -44.45
C SER A 67 5.58 -11.24 -45.34
N ASP A 68 6.75 -10.63 -45.56
CA ASP A 68 7.78 -11.10 -46.50
C ASP A 68 8.91 -11.90 -45.83
N SER A 69 9.00 -11.86 -44.50
CA SER A 69 9.83 -12.78 -43.72
C SER A 69 9.00 -14.00 -43.36
N GLU A 70 9.46 -15.19 -43.79
CA GLU A 70 9.00 -16.52 -43.35
C GLU A 70 8.23 -16.45 -42.02
N ILE A 71 6.91 -16.69 -42.08
CA ILE A 71 6.00 -16.59 -40.94
C ILE A 71 6.48 -17.58 -39.87
N THR A 72 7.35 -17.09 -39.00
CA THR A 72 7.59 -17.61 -37.68
C THR A 72 6.95 -16.58 -36.80
N SER A 73 5.68 -16.80 -36.47
CA SER A 73 5.04 -16.01 -35.41
C SER A 73 5.98 -16.06 -34.20
N PRO A 74 6.22 -14.95 -33.47
CA PRO A 74 7.00 -15.00 -32.24
C PRO A 74 6.37 -15.94 -31.18
N PHE A 75 5.15 -16.44 -31.45
CA PHE A 75 4.42 -17.39 -30.64
C PHE A 75 4.29 -18.79 -31.30
N ASP A 76 4.94 -19.03 -32.44
CA ASP A 76 4.96 -20.37 -33.04
C ASP A 76 5.94 -21.28 -32.30
N ILE A 77 5.47 -22.49 -32.00
CA ILE A 77 6.28 -23.52 -31.37
C ILE A 77 7.19 -24.18 -32.40
N PRO A 78 8.45 -24.49 -32.05
CA PRO A 78 9.34 -25.23 -32.94
C PRO A 78 8.78 -26.60 -33.31
N GLN A 79 8.99 -27.02 -34.55
CA GLN A 79 8.67 -28.38 -34.99
C GLN A 79 9.42 -29.39 -34.11
N GLY A 80 8.72 -30.38 -33.55
CA GLY A 80 9.34 -31.38 -32.68
C GLY A 80 9.41 -31.01 -31.19
N TYR A 81 8.82 -29.88 -30.77
CA TYR A 81 8.89 -29.40 -29.38
C TYR A 81 8.36 -30.44 -28.39
N PHE A 82 7.16 -30.97 -28.63
CA PHE A 82 6.51 -31.91 -27.70
C PHE A 82 7.16 -33.29 -27.75
N GLU A 83 7.69 -33.70 -28.89
CA GLU A 83 8.43 -34.95 -29.09
C GLU A 83 9.72 -34.98 -28.28
N GLN A 84 10.37 -33.82 -28.09
CA GLN A 84 11.60 -33.69 -27.29
C GLN A 84 11.35 -33.28 -25.83
N LEU A 85 10.14 -32.83 -25.50
CA LEU A 85 9.80 -32.36 -24.16
C LEU A 85 9.89 -33.49 -23.14
N GLU A 86 9.31 -34.66 -23.46
CA GLU A 86 9.31 -35.83 -22.57
C GLU A 86 10.74 -36.25 -22.22
N GLN A 87 11.62 -36.34 -23.22
CA GLN A 87 13.02 -36.73 -23.02
C GLN A 87 13.77 -35.71 -22.15
N ARG A 88 13.53 -34.41 -22.33
CA ARG A 88 14.16 -33.36 -21.51
C ARG A 88 13.67 -33.40 -20.06
N VAL A 89 12.38 -33.62 -19.84
CA VAL A 89 11.82 -33.73 -18.48
C VAL A 89 12.44 -34.93 -17.78
N LEU A 90 12.50 -36.09 -18.44
CA LEU A 90 13.10 -37.31 -17.88
C LEU A 90 14.59 -37.15 -17.57
N GLU A 91 15.37 -36.43 -18.38
CA GLU A 91 16.78 -36.16 -18.09
C GLU A 91 16.97 -35.29 -16.84
N VAL A 92 16.05 -34.35 -16.60
CA VAL A 92 16.09 -33.45 -15.44
C VAL A 92 15.58 -34.15 -14.18
N THR A 93 14.56 -35.01 -14.30
CA THR A 93 13.94 -35.73 -13.17
C THR A 93 14.56 -37.09 -12.89
N ALA A 94 15.44 -37.59 -13.78
CA ALA A 94 16.18 -38.82 -13.52
C ALA A 94 16.99 -38.65 -12.24
N ASP A 95 16.66 -39.50 -11.27
CA ASP A 95 17.11 -39.46 -9.90
C ASP A 95 18.65 -39.44 -9.85
N LYS A 96 19.22 -38.23 -9.70
CA LYS A 96 20.66 -38.07 -9.49
C LYS A 96 20.97 -38.70 -8.14
N PRO A 97 21.97 -39.59 -8.02
CA PRO A 97 22.22 -40.28 -6.77
C PRO A 97 22.47 -39.25 -5.66
N VAL A 98 21.55 -39.17 -4.71
CA VAL A 98 21.66 -38.30 -3.54
C VAL A 98 22.87 -38.77 -2.72
N VAL A 99 23.94 -37.99 -2.75
CA VAL A 99 25.09 -38.22 -1.87
C VAL A 99 24.62 -37.94 -0.45
N GLN A 100 24.40 -39.00 0.34
CA GLN A 100 24.04 -38.86 1.74
C GLN A 100 25.20 -38.20 2.49
N MET A 101 25.04 -36.93 2.86
CA MET A 101 25.98 -36.21 3.73
C MET A 101 25.76 -36.66 5.17
N ASN A 102 26.39 -37.77 5.57
CA ASN A 102 26.47 -38.13 6.98
C ASN A 102 27.50 -37.20 7.66
N ARG A 103 27.02 -36.08 8.24
CA ARG A 103 27.88 -35.13 8.95
C ARG A 103 28.15 -35.65 10.36
N GLU A 104 29.23 -36.41 10.52
CA GLU A 104 29.72 -36.82 11.83
C GLU A 104 30.28 -35.60 12.58
N THR A 105 29.54 -35.08 13.55
CA THR A 105 30.07 -34.06 14.46
C THR A 105 30.99 -34.74 15.47
N PRO A 106 32.25 -34.28 15.62
CA PRO A 106 33.19 -34.94 16.51
C PRO A 106 32.72 -34.80 17.97
N SER A 107 32.80 -35.89 18.74
CA SER A 107 32.16 -36.06 20.06
C SER A 107 32.51 -34.99 21.11
N TRP A 108 33.62 -34.25 20.93
CA TRP A 108 34.04 -33.17 21.82
C TRP A 108 33.26 -31.84 21.63
N VAL A 109 32.55 -31.66 20.52
CA VAL A 109 31.80 -30.42 20.22
C VAL A 109 30.49 -30.34 21.01
N VAL A 110 29.82 -31.48 21.23
CA VAL A 110 28.56 -31.55 22.00
C VAL A 110 28.73 -31.08 23.46
N PRO A 111 29.74 -31.56 24.24
CA PRO A 111 29.92 -31.06 25.61
C PRO A 111 30.41 -29.61 25.66
N LEU A 112 31.21 -29.14 24.69
CA LEU A 112 31.65 -27.74 24.60
C LEU A 112 30.45 -26.79 24.42
N LEU A 113 29.51 -27.15 23.55
CA LEU A 113 28.29 -26.38 23.29
C LEU A 113 27.38 -26.32 24.53
N ALA A 114 27.24 -27.43 25.25
CA ALA A 114 26.47 -27.47 26.49
C ALA A 114 27.06 -26.54 27.57
N VAL A 115 28.38 -26.50 27.73
CA VAL A 115 29.05 -25.60 28.69
C VAL A 115 28.83 -24.13 28.31
N ALA A 116 28.91 -23.78 27.02
CA ALA A 116 28.62 -22.42 26.55
C ALA A 116 27.16 -22.01 26.82
N ALA A 117 26.19 -22.91 26.59
CA ALA A 117 24.78 -22.65 26.85
C ALA A 117 24.49 -22.41 28.34
N ILE A 118 25.12 -23.19 29.24
CA ILE A 118 25.01 -22.99 30.68
C ILE A 118 25.60 -21.64 31.09
N PHE A 119 26.74 -21.25 30.52
CA PHE A 119 27.37 -19.95 30.79
C PHE A 119 26.47 -18.79 30.34
N ILE A 120 25.89 -18.87 29.14
CA ILE A 120 24.93 -17.88 28.63
C ILE A 120 23.71 -17.82 29.57
N ALA A 121 23.12 -18.95 29.95
CA ALA A 121 21.98 -18.98 30.87
C ALA A 121 22.32 -18.36 32.24
N MET A 122 23.52 -18.59 32.76
CA MET A 122 23.95 -18.03 34.03
C MET A 122 24.17 -16.51 33.96
N VAL A 123 24.65 -16.01 32.82
CA VAL A 123 24.81 -14.58 32.54
C VAL A 123 23.44 -13.90 32.37
N THR A 124 22.49 -14.53 31.66
CA THR A 124 21.15 -13.95 31.46
C THR A 124 20.31 -13.92 32.74
N ILE A 125 20.35 -14.98 33.57
CA ILE A 125 19.56 -15.05 34.83
C ILE A 125 20.01 -13.99 35.85
N ASN A 126 21.29 -13.64 35.89
CA ASN A 126 21.82 -12.62 36.79
C ASN A 126 21.62 -11.17 36.29
N GLY A 127 20.78 -10.96 35.26
CA GLY A 127 20.35 -9.63 34.84
C GLY A 127 21.44 -8.78 34.18
N LEU A 128 22.48 -9.40 33.61
CA LEU A 128 23.56 -8.67 32.89
C LEU A 128 23.12 -8.07 31.55
N PHE A 129 21.91 -8.40 31.09
CA PHE A 129 21.26 -7.74 29.98
C PHE A 129 20.11 -6.91 30.56
N ASP A 130 20.25 -5.59 30.58
CA ASP A 130 19.11 -4.68 30.71
C ASP A 130 18.21 -4.95 29.50
N GLY A 131 17.27 -5.87 29.68
CA GLY A 131 16.18 -6.03 28.75
C GLY A 131 15.35 -4.77 28.87
N ASN A 132 15.42 -3.90 27.87
CA ASN A 132 14.39 -2.89 27.65
C ASN A 132 13.06 -3.64 27.51
N VAL A 133 12.38 -3.85 28.62
CA VAL A 133 11.04 -4.40 28.65
C VAL A 133 10.15 -3.33 28.04
N LEU A 134 9.71 -3.55 26.80
CA LEU A 134 8.74 -2.69 26.16
C LEU A 134 7.48 -2.71 27.02
N THR A 135 7.22 -1.60 27.70
CA THR A 135 6.01 -1.34 28.47
C THR A 135 5.02 -0.61 27.59
N MET A 136 3.73 -0.65 27.97
CA MET A 136 2.70 0.12 27.26
C MET A 136 2.96 1.64 27.25
N GLN A 137 3.90 2.15 28.07
CA GLN A 137 4.34 3.55 28.04
C GLN A 137 5.36 3.84 26.93
N ASP A 138 6.00 2.80 26.37
CA ASP A 138 7.01 2.93 25.32
C ASP A 138 6.38 2.96 23.92
N ILE A 139 5.08 2.72 23.81
CA ILE A 139 4.32 2.86 22.56
C ILE A 139 3.99 4.34 22.37
N GLU A 140 4.47 4.93 21.26
CA GLU A 140 4.16 6.32 20.94
C GLU A 140 2.68 6.48 20.54
N SER A 141 2.03 7.54 21.02
CA SER A 141 0.61 7.82 20.74
C SER A 141 0.32 7.95 19.25
N ASP A 142 1.30 8.43 18.49
CA ASP A 142 1.16 8.68 17.06
C ASP A 142 1.19 7.36 16.27
N GLU A 143 1.97 6.38 16.73
CA GLU A 143 1.98 5.02 16.18
C GLU A 143 0.67 4.28 16.49
N LEU A 144 0.17 4.42 17.72
CA LEU A 144 -1.10 3.84 18.13
C LEU A 144 -2.29 4.44 17.34
N ALA A 145 -2.28 5.77 17.13
CA ALA A 145 -3.31 6.46 16.37
C ALA A 145 -3.33 6.02 14.91
N MET A 146 -2.17 5.84 14.30
CA MET A 146 -2.04 5.35 12.92
C MET A 146 -2.50 3.89 12.79
N TYR A 147 -2.18 3.03 13.76
CA TYR A 147 -2.68 1.64 13.79
C TYR A 147 -4.22 1.60 13.88
N ILE A 148 -4.81 2.41 14.75
CA ILE A 148 -6.28 2.49 14.89
C ILE A 148 -6.93 3.08 13.64
N ALA A 149 -6.28 4.04 12.97
CA ALA A 149 -6.81 4.65 11.75
C ALA A 149 -6.72 3.74 10.51
N ASP A 150 -5.71 2.87 10.45
CA ASP A 150 -5.52 1.89 9.37
C ASP A 150 -6.36 0.62 9.58
N THR A 151 -6.64 0.28 10.84
CA THR A 151 -7.47 -0.88 11.18
C THR A 151 -8.95 -0.58 10.91
N ASP A 152 -9.52 -1.21 9.90
CA ASP A 152 -10.96 -1.16 9.64
C ASP A 152 -11.74 -2.04 10.62
N PHE A 153 -12.08 -1.48 11.78
CA PHE A 153 -12.89 -2.14 12.82
C PHE A 153 -14.29 -2.53 12.35
N THR A 154 -14.78 -1.97 11.24
CA THR A 154 -16.14 -2.23 10.75
C THR A 154 -16.23 -3.52 9.92
N ALA A 155 -15.09 -4.02 9.45
CA ALA A 155 -15.01 -5.23 8.65
C ALA A 155 -14.77 -6.50 9.48
N ASP A 156 -14.25 -6.37 10.71
CA ASP A 156 -13.89 -7.49 11.58
C ASP A 156 -14.92 -7.66 12.71
N GLN A 157 -15.65 -8.77 12.65
CA GLN A 157 -16.76 -9.07 13.56
C GLN A 157 -16.29 -9.24 15.01
N ASP A 158 -15.04 -9.66 15.21
CA ASP A 158 -14.42 -9.79 16.53
C ASP A 158 -13.99 -8.43 17.11
N ALA A 159 -13.67 -7.46 16.25
CA ALA A 159 -13.26 -6.12 16.63
C ALA A 159 -14.45 -5.25 17.06
N ILE A 160 -15.62 -5.49 16.46
CA ILE A 160 -16.91 -4.95 16.89
C ILE A 160 -17.21 -5.38 18.34
N ASP A 161 -17.03 -6.65 18.68
CA ASP A 161 -17.29 -7.15 20.04
C ASP A 161 -16.44 -6.44 21.11
N ILE A 162 -15.21 -6.02 20.78
CA ILE A 162 -14.33 -5.24 21.68
C ILE A 162 -14.84 -3.79 21.89
N LEU A 163 -15.43 -3.18 20.86
CA LEU A 163 -16.02 -1.84 20.97
C LEU A 163 -17.32 -1.84 21.80
N TYR A 164 -18.08 -2.94 21.76
CA TYR A 164 -19.37 -3.06 22.44
C TYR A 164 -19.29 -3.81 23.79
N THR A 165 -18.15 -4.36 24.18
CA THR A 165 -18.03 -5.11 25.45
C THR A 165 -18.10 -4.23 26.69
N ASP A 166 -17.90 -2.91 26.57
CA ASP A 166 -17.87 -1.96 27.69
C ASP A 166 -18.91 -0.82 27.53
N THR A 167 -20.06 -1.12 26.90
CA THR A 167 -21.17 -0.16 26.75
C THR A 167 -21.97 0.12 28.01
N ASP A 168 -21.49 -0.26 29.20
CA ASP A 168 -22.04 0.23 30.48
C ASP A 168 -22.05 1.78 30.53
N VAL A 169 -21.15 2.44 29.77
CA VAL A 169 -21.10 3.90 29.61
C VAL A 169 -22.29 4.46 28.81
N LEU A 170 -22.91 3.68 27.93
CA LEU A 170 -24.08 4.10 27.15
C LEU A 170 -25.39 3.95 27.92
N ASP A 171 -25.44 3.09 28.94
CA ASP A 171 -26.63 2.88 29.78
C ASP A 171 -26.85 4.07 30.75
N ASP A 172 -25.76 4.69 31.22
CA ASP A 172 -25.81 5.91 32.05
C ASP A 172 -26.18 7.17 31.25
N THR A 173 -26.04 7.16 29.93
CA THR A 173 -26.54 8.22 29.06
C THR A 173 -27.99 7.97 28.69
N ALA A 174 -28.90 8.23 29.62
CA ALA A 174 -30.32 8.37 29.28
C ALA A 174 -30.48 9.49 28.24
N PHE A 175 -30.67 9.13 26.96
CA PHE A 175 -31.08 10.05 25.90
C PHE A 175 -32.46 10.61 26.24
N ASN A 176 -32.49 11.64 27.08
CA ASN A 176 -33.71 12.32 27.52
C ASN A 176 -34.22 13.35 26.51
N SER A 177 -33.72 13.33 25.27
CA SER A 177 -34.35 14.06 24.18
C SER A 177 -35.39 13.15 23.53
N SER A 178 -36.66 13.29 23.93
CA SER A 178 -37.76 12.96 23.02
C SER A 178 -37.57 13.84 21.78
N ILE A 179 -36.98 13.27 20.74
CA ILE A 179 -36.92 13.91 19.44
C ILE A 179 -38.37 13.94 18.95
N ASP A 180 -38.88 15.15 18.75
CA ASP A 180 -40.25 15.34 18.31
C ASP A 180 -40.43 14.76 16.91
N ASN A 181 -41.46 13.93 16.74
CA ASN A 181 -41.70 13.21 15.48
C ASN A 181 -41.91 14.17 14.30
N GLU A 182 -42.37 15.40 14.55
CA GLU A 182 -42.57 16.42 13.51
C GLU A 182 -41.24 16.95 12.99
N VAL A 183 -40.22 17.06 13.85
CA VAL A 183 -38.85 17.43 13.48
C VAL A 183 -38.18 16.32 12.66
N LEU A 184 -38.37 15.06 13.07
CA LEU A 184 -37.89 13.90 12.31
C LEU A 184 -38.56 13.78 10.95
N LEU A 185 -39.87 14.02 10.88
CA LEU A 185 -40.62 14.00 9.62
C LEU A 185 -40.20 15.14 8.70
N ASN A 186 -39.93 16.34 9.22
CA ASN A 186 -39.41 17.43 8.40
C ASN A 186 -38.01 17.12 7.88
N TYR A 187 -37.12 16.55 8.69
CA TYR A 187 -35.79 16.15 8.23
C TYR A 187 -35.86 15.07 7.14
N LEU A 188 -36.73 14.06 7.32
CA LEU A 188 -36.94 13.02 6.32
C LEU A 188 -37.61 13.56 5.05
N ALA A 189 -38.49 14.55 5.17
CA ALA A 189 -39.13 15.17 4.01
C ALA A 189 -38.19 16.11 3.24
N ASP A 190 -37.21 16.73 3.92
CA ASP A 190 -36.20 17.57 3.27
C ASP A 190 -35.21 16.71 2.47
N GLU A 191 -34.91 15.50 2.96
CA GLU A 191 -33.92 14.60 2.35
C GLU A 191 -34.52 13.58 1.37
N VAL A 192 -35.83 13.35 1.42
CA VAL A 192 -36.55 12.51 0.46
C VAL A 192 -37.23 13.40 -0.57
N ASP A 193 -36.57 13.61 -1.71
CA ASP A 193 -37.20 14.20 -2.90
C ASP A 193 -38.33 13.26 -3.36
N MET A 194 -39.58 13.55 -2.94
CA MET A 194 -40.77 12.75 -3.27
C MET A 194 -40.98 12.53 -4.77
N ASN A 195 -40.27 13.26 -5.64
CA ASN A 195 -40.29 13.03 -7.07
C ASN A 195 -39.61 11.70 -7.47
N GLN A 196 -38.68 11.16 -6.68
CA GLN A 196 -38.03 9.87 -6.98
C GLN A 196 -38.87 8.65 -6.59
N MET A 197 -39.89 8.80 -5.74
CA MET A 197 -40.78 7.69 -5.37
C MET A 197 -41.98 7.50 -6.30
N LEU A 198 -42.19 8.39 -7.28
CA LEU A 198 -43.30 8.32 -8.24
C LEU A 198 -42.87 7.84 -9.65
N GLU A 199 -41.59 7.51 -9.85
CA GLU A 199 -41.06 6.98 -11.12
C GLU A 199 -40.70 5.48 -11.13
N GLU A 200 -41.07 4.72 -10.09
CA GLU A 200 -41.17 3.25 -10.14
C GLU A 200 -42.62 2.78 -9.97
#